data_AF-A0A7S3EZF0-F1
#
_entry.id   AF-A0A7S3EZF0-F1
#
_cell.length_a   1.000
_cell.length_b   1.000
_cell.length_c   1.000
_cell.angle_alpha   90.00
_cell.angle_beta   90.00
_cell.angle_gamma   90.00
#
_symmetry.space_group_name_H-M   'P 1'
#
loop_
_entity.id
_entity.type
_entity.pdbx_description
1 polymer ?
#
loop_
_entity_poly.entity_id
_entity_poly.type
_entity_poly.pdbx_seq_one_letter_code
_entity_poly.pdbx_strand_id
1 'polypeptide(L)'
;MEKLCEMATVEDFWCAWNNIPKPSQIFFDGKTKKRFANRSVESFSLFKKNIKPEWEDPANRAGAEWFCRRNFPMQQLDDFWQNLALGMIGETIDHGDEICGARVVDKCAGGRCMYRLELWFKKKDQGIADELLGRMQSVLGKASSTCKWEFRPH
;
A
#
# COMPACT_ATOMS: atom_id res chain seq x y z
N MET A 1 -9.03 6.15 12.00
CA MET A 1 -7.75 5.49 11.66
C MET A 1 -7.00 5.21 12.95
N GLU A 2 -6.40 4.04 13.12
CA GLU A 2 -5.73 3.66 14.37
C GLU A 2 -4.30 3.24 14.06
N LYS A 3 -3.33 3.84 14.75
CA LYS A 3 -1.91 3.46 14.65
C LYS A 3 -1.71 2.15 15.39
N LEU A 4 -1.20 1.12 14.70
CA LEU A 4 -0.95 -0.21 15.28
C LEU A 4 0.43 -0.31 15.93
N CYS A 5 1.47 0.14 15.23
CA CYS A 5 2.85 0.08 15.70
C CYS A 5 3.70 1.17 15.03
N GLU A 6 4.91 1.34 15.56
CA GLU A 6 6.00 2.09 14.93
C GLU A 6 7.20 1.13 14.89
N MET A 7 7.96 1.17 13.79
CA MET A 7 9.06 0.25 13.55
C MET A 7 10.27 1.07 13.11
N ALA A 8 11.44 0.78 13.65
CA ALA A 8 12.69 1.45 13.28
C ALA A 8 13.75 0.46 12.76
N THR A 9 13.61 -0.83 13.08
CA THR A 9 14.53 -1.89 12.65
C THR A 9 13.83 -2.96 11.82
N VAL A 10 14.63 -3.82 11.18
CA VAL A 10 14.13 -4.99 10.43
C VAL A 10 13.45 -5.99 11.38
N GLU A 11 13.99 -6.14 12.59
CA GLU A 11 13.43 -6.98 13.64
C GLU A 11 12.06 -6.45 14.10
N ASP A 12 11.93 -5.14 14.35
CA ASP A 12 10.64 -4.51 14.68
C ASP A 12 9.62 -4.78 13.58
N PHE A 13 10.05 -4.64 12.32
CA PHE A 13 9.20 -4.93 11.17
C PHE A 13 8.69 -6.36 11.19
N TRP A 14 9.56 -7.35 11.32
CA TRP A 14 9.11 -8.74 11.33
C TRP A 14 8.30 -9.11 12.58
N CYS A 15 8.60 -8.51 13.74
CA CYS A 15 7.78 -8.64 14.93
C CYS A 15 6.36 -8.12 14.69
N ALA A 16 6.20 -6.94 14.09
CA ALA A 16 4.88 -6.39 13.78
C ALA A 16 4.18 -7.17 12.66
N TRP A 17 4.87 -7.38 11.54
CA TRP A 17 4.32 -7.97 10.31
C TRP A 17 3.78 -9.39 10.53
N ASN A 18 4.47 -10.19 11.35
CA ASN A 18 4.03 -11.56 11.67
C ASN A 18 2.80 -11.60 12.58
N ASN A 19 2.46 -10.52 13.27
CA ASN A 19 1.32 -10.42 14.20
C ASN A 19 0.15 -9.60 13.64
N ILE A 20 0.28 -9.05 12.45
CA ILE A 20 -0.80 -8.33 11.74
C ILE A 20 -1.38 -9.26 10.68
N PRO A 21 -2.71 -9.38 10.57
CA PRO A 21 -3.32 -10.21 9.53
C PRO A 21 -3.00 -9.68 8.14
N LYS A 22 -2.92 -10.59 7.16
CA LYS A 22 -2.77 -10.26 5.75
C LYS A 22 -4.10 -9.76 5.15
N PRO A 23 -4.08 -9.01 4.03
CA PRO A 23 -5.30 -8.65 3.29
C PRO A 23 -6.26 -9.82 3.08
N SER A 24 -5.78 -10.97 2.63
CA SER A 24 -6.60 -12.18 2.40
C SER A 24 -7.31 -12.72 3.65
N GLN A 25 -6.79 -12.40 4.84
CA GLN A 25 -7.33 -12.89 6.09
C GLN A 25 -8.45 -12.01 6.63
N ILE A 26 -8.63 -10.80 6.11
CA ILE A 26 -9.62 -9.85 6.66
C ILE A 26 -10.49 -9.14 5.63
N PHE A 27 -9.98 -8.88 4.42
CA PHE A 27 -10.75 -8.23 3.36
C PHE A 27 -11.84 -9.16 2.84
N PHE A 28 -12.86 -8.56 2.24
CA PHE A 28 -13.94 -9.34 1.65
C PHE A 28 -13.44 -10.16 0.46
N ASP A 29 -13.65 -11.48 0.49
CA ASP A 29 -13.19 -12.42 -0.54
C ASP A 29 -14.27 -12.83 -1.56
N GLY A 30 -15.44 -12.19 -1.50
CA GLY A 30 -16.62 -12.56 -2.29
C GLY A 30 -17.63 -13.38 -1.50
N LYS A 31 -17.23 -13.93 -0.35
CA LYS A 31 -18.09 -14.75 0.51
C LYS A 31 -18.21 -14.15 1.91
N THR A 32 -17.08 -13.79 2.51
CA THR A 32 -17.02 -13.35 3.91
C THR A 32 -16.12 -12.15 4.07
N LYS A 33 -16.47 -11.26 5.01
CA LYS A 33 -15.59 -10.20 5.50
C LYS A 33 -15.31 -10.50 6.97
N LYS A 34 -14.04 -10.65 7.34
CA LYS A 34 -13.66 -10.99 8.72
C LYS A 34 -13.39 -9.70 9.51
N ARG A 35 -13.45 -9.83 10.84
CA ARG A 35 -13.16 -8.72 11.77
C ARG A 35 -11.79 -8.95 12.39
N PHE A 36 -11.06 -7.87 12.59
CA PHE A 36 -9.83 -7.86 13.38
C PHE A 36 -10.09 -7.01 14.62
N ALA A 37 -9.80 -7.51 15.83
CA ALA A 37 -10.07 -6.80 17.09
C ALA A 37 -11.50 -6.20 17.16
N ASN A 38 -12.51 -7.00 16.79
CA ASN A 38 -13.93 -6.58 16.75
C ASN A 38 -14.25 -5.38 15.84
N ARG A 39 -13.42 -5.07 14.83
CA ARG A 39 -13.72 -4.04 13.82
C ARG A 39 -13.60 -4.59 12.41
N SER A 40 -14.37 -4.00 11.49
CA SER A 40 -14.14 -4.21 10.06
C SER A 40 -12.93 -3.36 9.65
N VAL A 41 -12.01 -3.97 8.92
CA VAL A 41 -10.83 -3.27 8.39
C VAL A 41 -11.05 -3.06 6.90
N GLU A 42 -10.89 -1.82 6.45
CA GLU A 42 -11.05 -1.45 5.04
C GLU A 42 -9.71 -1.18 4.37
N SER A 43 -8.66 -0.90 5.14
CA SER A 43 -7.34 -0.66 4.58
C SER A 43 -6.23 -0.93 5.57
N PHE A 44 -5.08 -1.34 5.06
CA PHE A 44 -3.81 -1.20 5.74
C PHE A 44 -3.04 -0.01 5.17
N SER A 45 -2.20 0.60 5.99
CA SER A 45 -1.39 1.76 5.60
C SER A 45 -0.04 1.67 6.31
N LEU A 46 1.05 1.82 5.54
CA LEU A 46 2.42 1.84 6.01
C LEU A 46 3.08 3.14 5.54
N PHE A 47 3.37 4.04 6.47
CA PHE A 47 3.85 5.40 6.18
C PHE A 47 5.06 5.72 7.03
N LYS A 48 5.92 6.62 6.51
CA LYS A 48 7.05 7.16 7.26
C LYS A 48 6.55 7.87 8.53
N LYS A 49 7.38 7.83 9.56
CA LYS A 49 7.06 8.43 10.87
C LYS A 49 6.64 9.90 10.70
N ASN A 50 5.60 10.29 11.44
CA ASN A 50 5.00 11.63 11.41
C ASN A 50 4.29 12.05 10.12
N ILE A 51 4.17 11.16 9.12
CA ILE A 51 3.31 11.38 7.95
C ILE A 51 2.03 10.60 8.13
N LYS A 52 0.90 11.30 8.18
CA LYS A 52 -0.42 10.65 8.20
C LYS A 52 -0.81 10.19 6.80
N PRO A 53 -1.50 9.05 6.63
CA PRO A 53 -1.99 8.60 5.33
C PRO A 53 -3.30 9.34 4.95
N GLU A 54 -3.22 10.66 4.96
CA GLU A 54 -4.29 11.64 4.73
C GLU A 54 -3.77 12.65 3.72
N TRP A 55 -4.60 13.10 2.77
CA TRP A 55 -4.17 14.02 1.72
C TRP A 55 -3.91 15.43 2.28
N GLU A 56 -4.49 15.75 3.43
CA GLU A 56 -4.31 17.00 4.17
C GLU A 56 -2.93 17.12 4.84
N ASP A 57 -2.21 16.01 5.02
CA ASP A 57 -0.88 16.01 5.65
C ASP A 57 0.09 16.89 4.83
N PRO A 58 0.91 17.75 5.47
CA PRO A 58 1.84 18.63 4.78
C PRO A 58 2.77 17.93 3.79
N ALA A 59 3.14 16.67 4.03
CA ALA A 59 3.98 15.89 3.13
C ALA A 59 3.22 15.32 1.93
N ASN A 60 1.90 15.11 2.04
CA ASN A 60 1.08 14.51 0.99
C ASN A 60 0.33 15.54 0.13
N ARG A 61 -0.05 16.69 0.71
CA ARG A 61 -0.92 17.70 0.05
C ARG A 61 -0.38 18.29 -1.26
N ALA A 62 0.94 18.30 -1.41
CA ALA A 62 1.61 18.78 -2.63
C ALA A 62 2.08 17.62 -3.53
N GLY A 63 1.83 16.39 -3.10
CA GLY A 63 2.31 15.16 -3.72
C GLY A 63 1.28 14.49 -4.62
N ALA A 64 1.51 13.20 -4.85
CA ALA A 64 0.67 12.37 -5.70
C ALA A 64 0.68 10.92 -5.23
N GLU A 65 -0.21 10.13 -5.82
CA GLU A 65 -0.23 8.69 -5.70
C GLU A 65 -0.17 8.00 -7.06
N TRP A 66 0.56 6.90 -7.13
CA TRP A 66 0.31 5.84 -8.09
C TRP A 66 -0.65 4.85 -7.48
N PHE A 67 -1.70 4.49 -8.20
CA PHE A 67 -2.60 3.44 -7.75
C PHE A 67 -2.99 2.49 -8.86
N CYS A 68 -3.31 1.26 -8.49
CA CYS A 68 -4.03 0.35 -9.36
C CYS A 68 -5.28 -0.16 -8.64
N ARG A 69 -6.37 -0.32 -9.38
CA ARG A 69 -7.63 -0.84 -8.84
C ARG A 69 -8.11 -1.99 -9.70
N ARG A 70 -8.21 -3.18 -9.13
CA ARG A 70 -8.74 -4.36 -9.82
C ARG A 70 -9.16 -5.45 -8.85
N ASN A 71 -9.80 -6.48 -9.40
CA ASN A 71 -9.93 -7.75 -8.71
C ASN A 71 -8.57 -8.47 -8.74
N PHE A 72 -8.10 -8.89 -7.58
CA PHE A 72 -6.89 -9.69 -7.41
C PHE A 72 -7.27 -11.05 -6.83
N PRO A 73 -6.65 -12.15 -7.28
CA PRO A 73 -6.54 -13.34 -6.46
C PRO A 73 -5.96 -12.95 -5.09
N MET A 74 -6.53 -13.45 -4.00
CA MET A 74 -6.14 -13.04 -2.65
C MET A 74 -4.65 -13.27 -2.35
N GLN A 75 -4.09 -14.38 -2.81
CA GLN A 75 -2.66 -14.65 -2.66
C GLN A 75 -1.81 -13.58 -3.38
N GLN A 76 -2.21 -13.19 -4.60
CA GLN A 76 -1.50 -12.14 -5.33
C GLN A 76 -1.59 -10.78 -4.61
N LEU A 77 -2.73 -10.48 -3.96
CA LEU A 77 -2.89 -9.25 -3.17
C LEU A 77 -1.95 -9.24 -1.95
N ASP A 78 -1.85 -10.37 -1.25
CA ASP A 78 -0.94 -10.53 -0.13
C ASP A 78 0.52 -10.36 -0.56
N ASP A 79 0.92 -11.02 -1.66
CA ASP A 79 2.28 -10.94 -2.19
C ASP A 79 2.62 -9.52 -2.63
N PHE A 80 1.68 -8.83 -3.29
CA PHE A 80 1.87 -7.44 -3.71
C PHE A 80 2.01 -6.50 -2.52
N TRP A 81 1.15 -6.65 -1.50
CA TRP A 81 1.23 -5.85 -0.29
C TRP A 81 2.55 -6.08 0.45
N GLN A 82 2.99 -7.33 0.56
CA GLN A 82 4.25 -7.70 1.19
C GLN A 82 5.45 -7.15 0.42
N ASN A 83 5.50 -7.34 -0.90
CA ASN A 83 6.62 -6.85 -1.71
C ASN A 83 6.69 -5.32 -1.73
N LEU A 84 5.55 -4.64 -1.72
CA LEU A 84 5.51 -3.18 -1.61
C LEU A 84 6.05 -2.70 -0.26
N ALA A 85 5.63 -3.34 0.84
CA ALA A 85 6.13 -3.01 2.18
C ALA A 85 7.64 -3.27 2.30
N LEU A 86 8.12 -4.44 1.88
CA LEU A 86 9.54 -4.79 1.87
C LEU A 86 10.34 -3.84 0.98
N GLY A 87 9.81 -3.49 -0.19
CA GLY A 87 10.48 -2.59 -1.12
C GLY A 87 10.65 -1.18 -0.56
N MET A 88 9.69 -0.69 0.23
CA MET A 88 9.78 0.59 0.93
C MET A 88 10.78 0.55 2.09
N ILE A 89 10.65 -0.41 3.03
CA ILE A 89 11.55 -0.45 4.21
C ILE A 89 13.00 -0.79 3.81
N GLY A 90 13.20 -1.48 2.69
CA GLY A 90 14.51 -1.82 2.14
C GLY A 90 15.08 -0.74 1.22
N GLU A 91 14.40 0.40 1.04
CA GLU A 91 14.85 1.53 0.20
C GLU A 91 15.17 1.11 -1.26
N THR A 92 14.43 0.13 -1.79
CA THR A 92 14.63 -0.39 -3.17
C THR A 92 13.73 0.32 -4.19
N ILE A 93 12.60 0.85 -3.74
CA ILE A 93 11.66 1.60 -4.59
C ILE A 93 12.05 3.08 -4.70
N ASP A 94 12.67 3.64 -3.66
CA ASP A 94 12.96 5.06 -3.55
C ASP A 94 14.37 5.26 -3.00
N HIS A 95 15.17 6.07 -3.69
CA HIS A 95 16.50 6.46 -3.24
C HIS A 95 16.57 7.95 -2.86
N GLY A 96 15.50 8.71 -3.11
CA GLY A 96 15.45 10.17 -2.97
C GLY A 96 14.65 10.65 -1.76
N ASP A 97 14.19 9.76 -0.89
CA ASP A 97 13.26 10.09 0.20
C ASP A 97 11.96 10.74 -0.32
N GLU A 98 11.46 10.33 -1.48
CA GLU A 98 10.26 10.85 -2.11
C GLU A 98 8.98 10.13 -1.65
N ILE A 99 9.05 8.85 -1.27
CA ILE A 99 7.90 8.06 -0.80
C ILE A 99 7.46 8.56 0.57
N CYS A 100 6.16 8.79 0.72
CA CYS A 100 5.48 9.01 2.00
C CYS A 100 5.02 7.70 2.64
N GLY A 101 4.48 6.80 1.83
CA GLY A 101 3.96 5.50 2.28
C GLY A 101 3.12 4.79 1.23
N ALA A 102 2.54 3.66 1.60
CA ALA A 102 1.66 2.86 0.75
C ALA A 102 0.42 2.37 1.49
N ARG A 103 -0.61 2.03 0.70
CA ARG A 103 -1.88 1.51 1.21
C ARG A 103 -2.36 0.34 0.37
N VAL A 104 -3.08 -0.57 1.03
CA VAL A 104 -3.90 -1.58 0.37
C VAL A 104 -5.31 -1.47 0.93
N VAL A 105 -6.31 -1.37 0.06
CA VAL A 105 -7.68 -0.98 0.41
C VAL A 105 -8.68 -1.98 -0.18
N ASP A 106 -9.58 -2.46 0.67
CA ASP A 106 -10.78 -3.19 0.30
C ASP A 106 -11.81 -2.20 -0.27
N LYS A 107 -12.09 -2.32 -1.58
CA LYS A 107 -13.10 -1.54 -2.30
C LYS A 107 -14.24 -2.45 -2.76
N CYS A 108 -14.43 -3.61 -2.12
CA CYS A 108 -15.50 -4.52 -2.42
C CYS A 108 -16.86 -3.91 -2.07
N ALA A 109 -17.80 -3.98 -3.00
CA ALA A 109 -19.14 -3.45 -2.81
C ALA A 109 -20.15 -4.24 -3.67
N GLY A 110 -21.35 -4.47 -3.13
CA GLY A 110 -22.43 -5.15 -3.86
C GLY A 110 -22.03 -6.53 -4.40
N GLY A 111 -21.25 -7.31 -3.63
CA GLY A 111 -20.75 -8.64 -4.02
C GLY A 111 -19.58 -8.65 -5.01
N ARG A 112 -19.14 -7.49 -5.52
CA ARG A 112 -17.99 -7.41 -6.43
C ARG A 112 -16.71 -7.24 -5.62
N CYS A 113 -15.72 -8.10 -5.90
CA CYS A 113 -14.40 -8.01 -5.28
C CYS A 113 -13.51 -7.04 -6.04
N MET A 114 -13.09 -5.96 -5.38
CA MET A 114 -12.20 -4.95 -5.94
C MET A 114 -11.27 -4.47 -4.85
N TYR A 115 -9.97 -4.43 -5.13
CA TYR A 115 -8.98 -3.90 -4.20
C TYR A 115 -8.19 -2.79 -4.88
N ARG A 116 -7.60 -1.93 -4.06
CA ARG A 116 -6.77 -0.82 -4.51
C ARG A 116 -5.42 -0.88 -3.80
N LEU A 117 -4.34 -0.83 -4.58
CA LEU A 117 -2.99 -0.64 -4.08
C LEU A 117 -2.56 0.79 -4.42
N GLU A 118 -1.96 1.48 -3.46
CA GLU A 118 -1.61 2.90 -3.54
C GLU A 118 -0.16 3.09 -3.06
N LEU A 119 0.64 3.86 -3.80
CA LEU A 119 1.96 4.33 -3.39
C LEU A 119 1.96 5.87 -3.44
N TRP A 120 2.22 6.50 -2.31
CA TRP A 120 2.12 7.94 -2.09
C TRP A 120 3.51 8.57 -2.00
N PHE A 121 3.70 9.72 -2.65
CA PHE A 121 4.99 10.40 -2.72
C PHE A 121 4.85 11.93 -2.75
N LYS A 122 5.90 12.64 -2.31
CA LYS A 122 5.88 14.06 -1.94
C LYS A 122 5.73 15.04 -3.11
N LYS A 123 6.26 14.69 -4.29
CA LYS A 123 6.36 15.60 -5.45
C LYS A 123 5.53 15.12 -6.63
N LYS A 124 4.94 16.07 -7.36
CA LYS A 124 4.20 15.82 -8.62
C LYS A 124 5.11 15.78 -9.86
N ASP A 125 6.43 15.73 -9.67
CA ASP A 125 7.39 15.67 -10.77
C ASP A 125 7.22 14.36 -11.55
N GLN A 126 7.05 14.47 -12.87
CA GLN A 126 6.77 13.31 -13.71
C GLN A 126 7.97 12.36 -13.80
N GLY A 127 9.21 12.89 -13.81
CA GLY A 127 10.41 12.07 -13.88
C GLY A 127 10.58 11.21 -12.63
N ILE A 128 10.40 11.82 -11.45
CA ILE A 128 10.37 11.09 -10.16
C ILE A 128 9.22 10.08 -10.14
N ALA A 129 8.02 10.49 -10.56
CA ALA A 129 6.85 9.61 -10.56
C ALA A 129 7.08 8.38 -11.45
N ASP A 130 7.62 8.54 -12.65
CA ASP A 130 7.88 7.45 -13.59
C ASP A 130 9.00 6.52 -13.08
N GLU A 131 10.04 7.08 -12.45
CA GLU A 131 11.09 6.28 -11.80
C GLU A 131 10.52 5.41 -10.66
N LEU A 132 9.74 6.01 -9.76
CA LEU A 132 9.09 5.30 -8.65
C LEU A 132 8.16 4.20 -9.17
N LEU A 133 7.41 4.46 -10.25
CA LEU A 133 6.56 3.45 -10.87
C LEU A 133 7.37 2.27 -11.42
N GLY A 134 8.46 2.54 -12.16
CA GLY A 134 9.31 1.50 -12.73
C GLY A 134 9.93 0.61 -11.65
N ARG A 135 10.42 1.21 -10.55
CA ARG A 135 10.97 0.46 -9.42
C ARG A 135 9.91 -0.31 -8.66
N MET A 136 8.74 0.28 -8.42
CA MET A 136 7.60 -0.40 -7.81
C MET A 136 7.17 -1.62 -8.64
N GLN A 137 7.10 -1.49 -9.96
CA GLN A 137 6.76 -2.60 -10.85
C GLN A 137 7.82 -3.71 -10.82
N SER A 138 9.10 -3.35 -10.70
CA SER A 138 10.19 -4.32 -10.53
C SER A 138 10.02 -5.15 -9.26
N VAL A 139 9.75 -4.53 -8.11
CA VAL A 139 9.59 -5.26 -6.83
C VAL A 139 8.29 -6.07 -6.77
N LEU A 140 7.22 -5.60 -7.42
CA LEU A 140 5.96 -6.35 -7.53
C LEU A 140 6.05 -7.51 -8.53
N GLY A 141 7.07 -7.54 -9.37
CA GLY A 141 7.34 -8.59 -10.33
C GLY A 141 6.41 -8.58 -11.56
N LYS A 142 6.53 -9.62 -12.40
CA LYS A 142 5.88 -9.70 -13.72
C LYS A 142 4.37 -9.48 -13.68
N ALA A 143 3.69 -9.91 -12.61
CA ALA A 143 2.26 -9.77 -12.48
C ALA A 143 1.80 -8.30 -12.41
N SER A 144 2.69 -7.38 -12.00
CA SER A 144 2.42 -5.93 -11.97
C SER A 144 2.14 -5.36 -13.36
N SER A 145 2.69 -5.96 -14.43
CA SER A 145 2.41 -5.56 -15.82
C SER A 145 0.93 -5.69 -16.21
N THR A 146 0.17 -6.53 -15.51
CA THR A 146 -1.28 -6.68 -15.72
C THR A 146 -2.10 -5.60 -15.00
N CYS A 147 -1.46 -4.77 -14.18
CA CYS A 147 -2.11 -3.69 -13.45
C CYS A 147 -2.08 -2.42 -14.30
N LYS A 148 -3.25 -1.81 -14.48
CA LYS A 148 -3.34 -0.44 -14.98
C LYS A 148 -3.01 0.51 -13.84
N TRP A 149 -1.81 1.06 -13.87
CA TRP A 149 -1.35 2.07 -12.91
C TRP A 149 -1.81 3.45 -13.37
N GLU A 150 -2.43 4.19 -12.45
CA GLU A 150 -2.99 5.52 -12.69
C GLU A 150 -2.32 6.52 -11.75
N PHE A 151 -1.88 7.64 -12.31
CA PHE A 151 -1.31 8.76 -11.55
C PHE A 151 -2.44 9.65 -11.05
N ARG A 152 -2.41 10.04 -9.78
CA ARG A 152 -3.35 11.01 -9.23
C ARG A 152 -2.62 12.04 -8.36
N PRO A 153 -2.64 13.32 -8.71
CA PRO A 153 -2.19 14.38 -7.80
C PRO A 153 -3.17 14.52 -6.63
N HIS A 154 -2.65 14.81 -5.44
CA HIS A 154 -3.45 15.20 -4.27
C HIS A 154 -3.85 16.67 -4.33
#